data_AF-A0A5J4W6R8-F1
#
_entry.id   AF-A0A5J4W6R8-F1
#
_cell.length_a   1.000
_cell.length_b   1.000
_cell.length_c   1.000
_cell.angle_alpha   90.00
_cell.angle_beta   90.00
_cell.angle_gamma   90.00
#
_symmetry.space_group_name_H-M   'P 1'
#
loop_
_entity.id
_entity.type
_entity.pdbx_description
1 polymer ?
#
loop_
_entity_poly.entity_id
_entity_poly.type
_entity_poly.pdbx_seq_one_letter_code
_entity_poly.pdbx_strand_id
1 'polypeptide(L)'
;MGRVQLKIRVFFNQCVCSEGPGGAVTCEVAYGGLFQLKNLQFNRCRSIQGSGGAIFATIYSDGKFIIDESCLFQQCESQQSDDGGIYAIADFGSQIKYQIKDAIFQECKATNSTNPNIHHSRSGYGGALFIEGSEGYDSQWNFLDSYADLESLVNM
;
A
#
# COMPACT_ATOMS: atom_id res chain seq x y z
N MET A 1 3.23 -11.34 -21.11
CA MET A 1 2.97 -10.75 -19.78
C MET A 1 4.24 -10.09 -19.27
N GLY A 2 4.15 -8.81 -18.87
CA GLY A 2 5.28 -8.02 -18.41
C GLY A 2 5.61 -8.27 -16.93
N ARG A 3 6.87 -8.04 -16.55
CA ARG A 3 7.35 -8.22 -15.19
C ARG A 3 8.30 -7.08 -14.83
N VAL A 4 8.00 -6.37 -13.75
CA VAL A 4 8.85 -5.33 -13.18
C VAL A 4 9.22 -5.75 -11.76
N GLN A 5 10.52 -5.76 -11.47
CA GLN A 5 11.04 -6.18 -10.17
C GLN A 5 12.18 -5.32 -9.71
N LEU A 6 12.10 -4.92 -8.45
CA LEU A 6 13.20 -4.29 -7.73
C LEU A 6 13.68 -5.30 -6.68
N LYS A 7 14.93 -5.75 -6.80
CA LYS A 7 15.51 -6.84 -5.98
C LYS A 7 16.82 -6.50 -5.29
N ILE A 8 17.50 -5.46 -5.76
CA ILE A 8 18.67 -4.91 -5.07
C ILE A 8 18.13 -4.00 -3.98
N ARG A 9 18.90 -3.79 -2.91
CA ARG A 9 18.52 -2.81 -1.89
C ARG A 9 18.41 -1.42 -2.52
N VAL A 10 17.18 -0.98 -2.77
CA VAL A 10 16.86 0.37 -3.26
C VAL A 10 16.27 1.17 -2.10
N PHE A 11 16.76 2.39 -1.96
CA PHE A 11 16.31 3.34 -0.96
C PHE A 11 15.60 4.50 -1.65
N PHE A 12 14.29 4.60 -1.44
CA PHE A 12 13.50 5.77 -1.76
C PHE A 12 13.48 6.66 -0.52
N ASN A 13 14.11 7.83 -0.60
CA ASN A 13 14.24 8.73 0.54
C ASN A 13 13.69 10.10 0.18
N GLN A 14 12.75 10.60 0.99
CA GLN A 14 12.13 11.92 0.83
C GLN A 14 11.53 12.16 -0.56
N CYS A 15 11.04 11.11 -1.22
CA CYS A 15 10.31 11.24 -2.48
C CYS A 15 8.97 11.95 -2.22
N VAL A 16 8.64 12.98 -2.99
CA VAL A 16 7.41 13.77 -2.79
C VAL A 16 6.67 13.91 -4.10
N CYS A 17 5.39 13.56 -4.10
CA CYS A 17 4.45 13.88 -5.16
C CYS A 17 3.47 14.95 -4.67
N SER A 18 3.46 16.12 -5.32
CA SER A 18 2.64 17.26 -4.87
C SER A 18 1.18 17.17 -5.34
N GLU A 19 0.96 16.69 -6.57
CA GLU A 19 -0.34 16.79 -7.27
C GLU A 19 -0.93 15.42 -7.66
N GLY A 20 -0.32 14.31 -7.22
CA GLY A 20 -0.72 12.97 -7.63
C GLY A 20 -0.44 11.93 -6.55
N PRO A 21 -0.87 10.68 -6.76
CA PRO A 21 -0.73 9.62 -5.76
C PRO A 21 0.64 8.95 -5.84
N GLY A 22 1.08 8.31 -4.75
CA GLY A 22 2.37 7.64 -4.69
C GLY A 22 3.52 8.65 -4.56
N GLY A 23 4.02 8.88 -3.35
CA GLY A 23 5.15 9.80 -3.19
C GLY A 23 6.44 9.31 -3.84
N ALA A 24 6.62 7.99 -3.96
CA ALA A 24 7.77 7.36 -4.62
C ALA A 24 7.38 6.54 -5.85
N VAL A 25 6.30 5.76 -5.76
CA VAL A 25 5.88 4.83 -6.81
C VAL A 25 4.38 4.93 -7.05
N THR A 26 4.00 5.11 -8.30
CA THR A 26 2.64 4.90 -8.79
C THR A 26 2.71 3.75 -9.80
N CYS A 27 1.89 2.71 -9.63
CA CYS A 27 1.89 1.59 -10.56
C CYS A 27 0.50 1.05 -10.89
N GLU A 28 0.40 0.51 -12.09
CA GLU A 28 -0.77 -0.19 -12.59
C GLU A 28 -0.33 -1.60 -12.98
N VAL A 29 -1.00 -2.61 -12.44
CA VAL A 29 -0.64 -4.02 -12.62
C VAL A 29 -1.83 -4.77 -13.20
N ALA A 30 -1.74 -5.08 -14.48
CA ALA A 30 -2.85 -5.63 -15.25
C ALA A 30 -2.45 -6.79 -16.14
N TYR A 31 -3.46 -7.51 -16.63
CA TYR A 31 -3.35 -8.56 -17.66
C TYR A 31 -2.30 -9.63 -17.32
N GLY A 32 -2.36 -10.15 -16.09
CA GLY A 32 -1.42 -11.14 -15.57
C GLY A 32 0.00 -10.61 -15.27
N GLY A 33 0.21 -9.29 -15.34
CA GLY A 33 1.48 -8.64 -15.04
C GLY A 33 1.92 -8.84 -13.58
N LEU A 34 3.24 -8.75 -13.36
CA LEU A 34 3.83 -8.87 -12.02
C LEU A 34 4.62 -7.62 -11.66
N PHE A 35 4.23 -6.97 -10.58
CA PHE A 35 5.02 -5.98 -9.86
C PHE A 35 5.48 -6.57 -8.53
N GLN A 36 6.80 -6.71 -8.36
CA GLN A 36 7.37 -7.29 -7.15
C GLN A 36 8.47 -6.41 -6.55
N LEU A 37 8.35 -6.17 -5.25
CA LEU A 37 9.27 -5.39 -4.43
C LEU A 37 9.95 -6.30 -3.42
N LYS A 38 11.29 -6.25 -3.36
CA LYS A 38 12.12 -7.05 -2.48
C LYS A 38 13.25 -6.21 -1.91
N ASN A 39 13.47 -6.27 -0.58
CA ASN A 39 14.56 -5.60 0.14
C ASN A 39 14.61 -4.09 -0.10
N LEU A 40 13.45 -3.42 -0.08
CA LEU A 40 13.34 -1.99 -0.35
C LEU A 40 13.15 -1.17 0.92
N GLN A 41 13.60 0.07 0.90
CA GLN A 41 13.30 1.02 1.95
C GLN A 41 12.66 2.28 1.38
N PHE A 42 11.54 2.68 1.97
CA PHE A 42 10.84 3.92 1.70
C PHE A 42 10.88 4.75 2.98
N ASN A 43 11.62 5.85 2.95
CA ASN A 43 11.79 6.72 4.11
C ASN A 43 11.25 8.12 3.80
N ARG A 44 10.33 8.63 4.63
CA ARG A 44 9.75 9.97 4.52
C ARG A 44 9.18 10.29 3.13
N CYS A 45 8.67 9.28 2.44
CA CYS A 45 8.00 9.48 1.15
C CYS A 45 6.61 10.08 1.39
N ARG A 46 6.21 11.04 0.55
CA ARG A 46 4.98 11.80 0.76
C ARG A 46 4.15 12.01 -0.50
N SER A 47 2.84 11.91 -0.33
CA SER A 47 1.84 12.33 -1.31
C SER A 47 1.05 13.48 -0.73
N ILE A 48 1.12 14.68 -1.33
CA ILE A 48 0.55 15.89 -0.73
C ILE A 48 -0.95 15.96 -1.03
N GLN A 49 -1.34 15.95 -2.30
CA GLN A 49 -2.74 16.02 -2.72
C GLN A 49 -3.33 14.66 -3.16
N GLY A 50 -2.54 13.59 -3.08
CA GLY A 50 -2.99 12.25 -3.45
C GLY A 50 -2.88 11.24 -2.31
N SER A 51 -3.24 10.01 -2.60
CA SER A 51 -3.10 8.85 -1.71
C SER A 51 -1.78 8.11 -1.93
N GLY A 52 -1.43 7.21 -1.00
CA GLY A 52 -0.22 6.40 -0.98
C GLY A 52 1.03 7.25 -0.77
N GLY A 53 1.38 7.57 0.47
CA GLY A 53 2.54 8.41 0.76
C GLY A 53 3.86 7.85 0.18
N ALA A 54 4.04 6.53 0.15
CA ALA A 54 5.12 5.89 -0.60
C ALA A 54 4.62 5.31 -1.93
N ILE A 55 3.63 4.42 -1.88
CA ILE A 55 3.19 3.65 -3.05
C ILE A 55 1.69 3.82 -3.26
N PHE A 56 1.32 4.09 -4.49
CA PHE A 56 -0.04 3.91 -4.99
C PHE A 56 -0.05 2.81 -6.04
N ALA A 57 -0.99 1.87 -5.94
CA ALA A 57 -1.11 0.75 -6.86
C ALA A 57 -2.56 0.51 -7.30
N THR A 58 -2.76 0.17 -8.58
CA THR A 58 -4.04 -0.35 -9.10
C THR A 58 -3.81 -1.73 -9.70
N ILE A 59 -4.62 -2.72 -9.32
CA ILE A 59 -4.41 -4.13 -9.66
C ILE A 59 -5.72 -4.72 -10.20
N TYR A 60 -5.71 -5.19 -11.43
CA TYR A 60 -6.89 -5.74 -12.11
C TYR A 60 -6.51 -6.75 -13.20
N SER A 61 -7.48 -7.42 -13.81
CA SER A 61 -7.27 -8.36 -14.92
C SER A 61 -6.13 -9.36 -14.65
N ASP A 62 -6.23 -10.09 -13.53
CA ASP A 62 -5.24 -11.09 -13.08
C ASP A 62 -3.84 -10.54 -12.70
N GLY A 63 -3.73 -9.23 -12.49
CA GLY A 63 -2.51 -8.55 -12.05
C GLY A 63 -1.98 -9.06 -10.70
N LYS A 64 -0.66 -8.95 -10.49
CA LYS A 64 0.04 -9.50 -9.32
C LYS A 64 0.94 -8.45 -8.67
N PHE A 65 0.59 -8.04 -7.45
CA PHE A 65 1.37 -7.11 -6.64
C PHE A 65 1.93 -7.83 -5.40
N ILE A 66 3.25 -7.86 -5.27
CA ILE A 66 3.93 -8.63 -4.21
C ILE A 66 5.00 -7.79 -3.53
N ILE A 67 4.90 -7.64 -2.21
CA ILE A 67 5.95 -7.11 -1.33
C ILE A 67 6.50 -8.25 -0.49
N ASP A 68 7.81 -8.41 -0.51
CA ASP A 68 8.50 -9.57 0.07
C ASP A 68 9.93 -9.18 0.49
N GLU A 69 10.63 -10.10 1.15
CA GLU A 69 12.06 -10.00 1.50
C GLU A 69 12.45 -8.66 2.16
N SER A 70 11.89 -8.37 3.34
CA SER A 70 12.28 -7.30 4.26
C SER A 70 12.19 -5.88 3.69
N CYS A 71 11.00 -5.50 3.22
CA CYS A 71 10.72 -4.12 2.87
C CYS A 71 10.44 -3.26 4.11
N LEU A 72 10.88 -2.00 4.11
CA LEU A 72 10.62 -1.05 5.21
C LEU A 72 9.95 0.21 4.67
N PHE A 73 8.85 0.60 5.30
CA PHE A 73 8.15 1.86 5.09
C PHE A 73 8.22 2.66 6.37
N GLN A 74 9.05 3.70 6.39
CA GLN A 74 9.31 4.51 7.57
C GLN A 74 8.86 5.95 7.33
N GLN A 75 8.06 6.51 8.24
CA GLN A 75 7.65 7.91 8.24
C GLN A 75 7.00 8.38 6.92
N CYS A 76 6.35 7.47 6.19
CA CYS A 76 5.67 7.81 4.93
C CYS A 76 4.29 8.42 5.23
N GLU A 77 3.87 9.40 4.44
CA GLU A 77 2.68 10.20 4.75
C GLU A 77 1.86 10.56 3.52
N SER A 78 0.53 10.45 3.60
CA SER A 78 -0.37 11.15 2.68
C SER A 78 -1.11 12.26 3.43
N GLN A 79 -1.15 13.46 2.81
CA GLN A 79 -1.64 14.67 3.49
C GLN A 79 -3.10 15.00 3.25
N GLN A 80 -3.68 14.45 2.18
CA GLN A 80 -5.07 14.69 1.79
C GLN A 80 -5.90 13.41 1.69
N SER A 81 -5.47 12.32 2.35
CA SER A 81 -6.24 11.08 2.43
C SER A 81 -6.26 10.48 3.84
N ASP A 82 -7.05 9.42 3.99
CA ASP A 82 -7.12 8.55 5.18
C ASP A 82 -6.07 7.42 5.16
N ASP A 83 -5.17 7.42 4.17
CA ASP A 83 -4.08 6.46 4.01
C ASP A 83 -2.69 7.11 4.22
N GLY A 84 -1.60 6.34 4.32
CA GLY A 84 -0.29 6.95 4.57
C GLY A 84 0.93 6.29 3.93
N GLY A 85 1.18 5.00 4.14
CA GLY A 85 2.32 4.33 3.52
C GLY A 85 2.00 3.85 2.10
N ILE A 86 1.08 2.91 1.99
CA ILE A 86 0.66 2.31 0.72
C ILE A 86 -0.85 2.45 0.58
N TYR A 87 -1.30 2.80 -0.62
CA TYR A 87 -2.69 2.67 -1.02
C TYR A 87 -2.79 1.79 -2.27
N ALA A 88 -3.60 0.75 -2.21
CA ALA A 88 -3.82 -0.16 -3.32
C ALA A 88 -5.31 -0.30 -3.64
N ILE A 89 -5.66 -0.21 -4.93
CA ILE A 89 -6.99 -0.50 -5.44
C ILE A 89 -6.94 -1.85 -6.14
N ALA A 90 -7.82 -2.76 -5.75
CA ALA A 90 -7.85 -4.13 -6.19
C ALA A 90 -9.21 -4.48 -6.81
N ASP A 91 -9.21 -4.92 -8.07
CA ASP A 91 -10.39 -5.46 -8.75
C ASP A 91 -10.56 -6.94 -8.43
N PHE A 92 -11.46 -7.23 -7.49
CA PHE A 92 -11.77 -8.59 -7.05
C PHE A 92 -12.65 -9.37 -8.04
N GLY A 93 -13.12 -8.75 -9.13
CA GLY A 93 -13.82 -9.43 -10.22
C GLY A 93 -12.91 -10.30 -11.11
N SER A 94 -11.60 -10.30 -10.87
CA SER A 94 -10.61 -11.10 -11.60
C SER A 94 -9.68 -11.85 -10.64
N GLN A 95 -8.89 -12.81 -11.14
CA GLN A 95 -7.99 -13.62 -10.32
C GLN A 95 -6.69 -12.88 -10.00
N ILE A 96 -6.81 -11.71 -9.39
CA ILE A 96 -5.64 -10.92 -8.96
C ILE A 96 -4.89 -11.63 -7.84
N LYS A 97 -3.60 -11.29 -7.71
CA LYS A 97 -2.79 -11.68 -6.56
C LYS A 97 -2.24 -10.44 -5.86
N TYR A 98 -2.61 -10.27 -4.60
CA TYR A 98 -2.03 -9.27 -3.73
C TYR A 98 -1.38 -9.94 -2.52
N GLN A 99 -0.14 -9.58 -2.20
CA GLN A 99 0.56 -10.21 -1.07
C GLN A 99 1.61 -9.27 -0.45
N ILE A 100 1.55 -9.11 0.87
CA ILE A 100 2.60 -8.49 1.70
C ILE A 100 3.04 -9.54 2.71
N LYS A 101 4.30 -9.97 2.63
CA LYS A 101 4.84 -11.06 3.47
C LYS A 101 5.81 -10.61 4.54
N ASP A 102 6.81 -9.83 4.14
CA ASP A 102 7.92 -9.43 4.99
C ASP A 102 8.15 -7.93 4.77
N ALA A 103 7.29 -7.14 5.41
CA ALA A 103 7.32 -5.69 5.34
C ALA A 103 7.04 -5.07 6.70
N ILE A 104 7.83 -4.07 7.06
CA ILE A 104 7.69 -3.30 8.30
C ILE A 104 7.14 -1.92 7.94
N PHE A 105 6.13 -1.47 8.68
CA PHE A 105 5.59 -0.12 8.58
C PHE A 105 5.78 0.61 9.90
N GLN A 106 6.60 1.65 9.90
CA GLN A 106 6.95 2.41 11.09
C GLN A 106 6.56 3.88 10.90
N GLU A 107 5.78 4.42 11.85
CA GLU A 107 5.46 5.86 11.93
C GLU A 107 4.82 6.45 10.65
N CYS A 108 4.15 5.63 9.84
CA CYS A 108 3.44 6.11 8.66
C CYS A 108 2.12 6.78 9.06
N LYS A 109 1.70 7.82 8.32
CA LYS A 109 0.59 8.71 8.73
C LYS A 109 -0.34 9.09 7.59
N ALA A 110 -1.62 9.18 7.91
CA ALA A 110 -2.66 9.83 7.11
C ALA A 110 -3.02 11.15 7.79
N THR A 111 -2.91 12.30 7.11
CA THR A 111 -3.14 13.62 7.74
C THR A 111 -4.39 14.36 7.27
N ASN A 112 -5.20 13.78 6.39
CA ASN A 112 -6.54 14.33 6.13
C ASN A 112 -7.55 13.74 7.10
N SER A 113 -7.96 14.51 8.11
CA SER A 113 -9.36 14.44 8.50
C SER A 113 -9.78 15.66 9.31
N THR A 114 -10.80 16.30 8.77
CA THR A 114 -11.52 17.52 9.17
C THR A 114 -12.39 17.37 10.42
N ASN A 115 -12.19 16.36 11.28
CA ASN A 115 -12.95 16.25 12.53
C ASN A 115 -12.11 15.77 13.73
N PRO A 116 -11.74 16.65 14.68
CA PRO A 116 -10.96 16.29 15.87
C PRO A 116 -11.70 15.40 16.88
N ASN A 117 -12.99 15.12 16.70
CA ASN A 117 -13.80 14.33 17.65
C ASN A 117 -13.94 12.84 17.29
N ILE A 118 -13.30 12.37 16.21
CA ILE A 118 -13.33 10.95 15.83
C ILE A 118 -12.12 10.25 16.46
N HIS A 119 -12.36 9.61 17.60
CA HIS A 119 -11.40 8.84 18.41
C HIS A 119 -11.10 7.42 17.88
N HIS A 120 -11.23 7.18 16.57
CA HIS A 120 -10.51 6.04 15.99
C HIS A 120 -9.05 6.48 15.90
N SER A 121 -8.22 5.91 16.76
CA SER A 121 -6.78 6.14 16.81
C SER A 121 -6.19 6.10 15.39
N ARG A 122 -5.89 7.29 14.86
CA ARG A 122 -5.28 7.57 13.54
C ARG A 122 -3.80 7.13 13.45
N SER A 123 -3.51 6.02 14.11
CA SER A 123 -2.22 5.34 14.24
C SER A 123 -2.41 3.82 14.25
N GLY A 124 -3.56 3.31 13.80
CA GLY A 124 -3.74 1.92 13.37
C GLY A 124 -3.32 1.71 11.92
N TYR A 125 -3.63 0.54 11.33
CA TYR A 125 -3.22 0.15 9.97
C TYR A 125 -3.55 1.18 8.87
N GLY A 126 -4.56 2.03 9.05
CA GLY A 126 -4.93 3.09 8.10
C GLY A 126 -3.84 4.14 7.82
N GLY A 127 -2.89 4.38 8.74
CA GLY A 127 -1.74 5.26 8.44
C GLY A 127 -0.63 4.58 7.61
N ALA A 128 -0.63 3.26 7.52
CA ALA A 128 0.46 2.48 6.94
C ALA A 128 0.07 1.83 5.61
N LEU A 129 -1.11 1.22 5.55
CA LEU A 129 -1.59 0.47 4.42
C LEU A 129 -3.10 0.58 4.33
N PHE A 130 -3.59 0.97 3.16
CA PHE A 130 -5.01 0.96 2.81
C PHE A 130 -5.22 0.16 1.52
N ILE A 131 -6.23 -0.70 1.50
CA ILE A 131 -6.60 -1.48 0.31
C ILE A 131 -8.09 -1.28 0.06
N GLU A 132 -8.43 -0.83 -1.14
CA GLU A 132 -9.79 -0.67 -1.60
C GLU A 132 -10.14 -1.74 -2.63
N GLY A 133 -11.32 -2.35 -2.48
CA GLY A 133 -11.89 -3.23 -3.49
C GLY A 133 -12.85 -2.49 -4.39
N SER A 134 -12.68 -2.55 -5.71
CA SER A 134 -13.73 -2.17 -6.66
C SER A 134 -14.64 -3.36 -6.95
N GLU A 135 -15.95 -3.13 -7.08
CA GLU A 135 -17.03 -4.14 -7.07
C GLU A 135 -16.83 -5.40 -7.95
N GLY A 136 -17.29 -6.53 -7.41
CA GLY A 136 -17.30 -7.87 -8.02
C GLY A 136 -17.67 -8.92 -6.98
N TYR A 137 -18.89 -8.83 -6.44
CA TYR A 137 -19.37 -9.64 -5.32
C TYR A 137 -19.50 -11.13 -5.70
N ASP A 138 -18.55 -11.96 -5.29
CA ASP A 138 -18.84 -13.32 -4.83
C ASP A 138 -18.08 -13.59 -3.52
N SER A 139 -18.87 -13.96 -2.52
CA SER A 139 -18.58 -13.90 -1.09
C SER A 139 -17.70 -15.07 -0.61
N GLN A 140 -16.42 -15.11 -1.01
CA GLN A 140 -15.45 -16.07 -0.44
C GLN A 140 -14.07 -15.50 -0.11
N TRP A 141 -13.86 -14.18 -0.22
CA TRP A 141 -12.73 -13.53 0.42
C TRP A 141 -13.24 -12.85 1.69
N ASN A 142 -13.06 -13.51 2.82
CA ASN A 142 -13.34 -12.85 4.08
C ASN A 142 -12.41 -11.64 4.18
N PHE A 143 -12.99 -10.46 4.29
CA PHE A 143 -12.31 -9.23 4.74
C PHE A 143 -11.52 -9.46 6.06
N LEU A 144 -11.89 -10.52 6.80
CA LEU A 144 -11.19 -11.05 7.97
C LEU A 144 -9.94 -11.90 7.65
N ASP A 145 -9.81 -12.55 6.49
CA ASP A 145 -8.60 -13.30 6.12
C ASP A 145 -7.44 -12.38 5.70
N SER A 146 -7.74 -11.20 5.15
CA SER A 146 -6.74 -10.12 5.03
C SER A 146 -6.30 -9.57 6.40
N TYR A 147 -7.17 -9.67 7.41
CA TYR A 147 -6.85 -9.30 8.79
C TYR A 147 -6.07 -10.40 9.52
N ALA A 148 -6.33 -11.67 9.21
CA ALA A 148 -5.63 -12.82 9.79
C ALA A 148 -4.15 -12.89 9.36
N ASP A 149 -3.82 -12.50 8.13
CA ASP A 149 -2.41 -12.32 7.70
C ASP A 149 -1.79 -11.02 8.29
N LEU A 150 -2.60 -10.00 8.63
CA LEU A 150 -2.14 -8.79 9.32
C LEU A 150 -1.86 -9.01 10.82
N GLU A 151 -2.55 -9.93 11.51
CA GLU A 151 -2.20 -10.30 12.89
C GLU A 151 -0.81 -10.94 13.00
N SER A 152 -0.33 -11.58 11.92
CA SER A 152 1.05 -12.09 11.85
C SER A 152 2.11 -11.00 11.65
N LEU A 153 1.69 -9.78 11.28
CA LEU A 153 2.57 -8.62 11.03
C LEU A 153 2.67 -7.65 12.24
N VAL A 154 2.00 -7.93 13.38
CA VAL A 154 1.94 -7.02 14.54
C VAL A 154 2.61 -7.53 15.82
N ASN A 155 3.26 -8.70 15.78
CA ASN A 155 4.18 -9.06 16.85
C ASN A 155 5.61 -8.61 16.53
N MET A 156 5.90 -7.31 16.73
CA MET A 156 7.07 -6.74 17.44
C MET A 156 7.20 -5.23 17.25
#